data_AF-A0A973CZN4-F1
#
_entry.id   AF-A0A973CZN4-F1
#
_cell.length_a   1.000
_cell.length_b   1.000
_cell.length_c   1.000
_cell.angle_alpha   90.00
_cell.angle_beta   90.00
_cell.angle_gamma   90.00
#
_symmetry.space_group_name_H-M   'P 1'
#
loop_
_entity.id
_entity.type
_entity.pdbx_description
1 polymer ?
#
loop_
_entity_poly.entity_id
_entity_poly.type
_entity_poly.pdbx_seq_one_letter_code
_entity_poly.pdbx_strand_id
1 'polypeptide(L)'
;KGVPNYNSPLVALNGQGSATEVRAEPLVVSAGLGLSFEFESWGRSLRVKPSVEWLWQESTITGKMGYALANSDGGTAGNPLPSCDGNANPPGCPRAYLTTGSTKGFHSIGPGVELEMDAGRAGPFMLSLFVSGQFYRLLGDRGIEASAQGELSPIPDPPASADIDLLSGYEMDPWHYRTGVGLRFRWMPE
;
A
#
# COMPACT_ATOMS: atom_id res chain seq x y z
N LYS A 1 -7.25 52.71 -3.02
CA LYS A 1 -7.21 51.32 -2.48
C LYS A 1 -7.31 50.37 -3.67
N GLY A 2 -6.17 49.97 -4.23
CA GLY A 2 -6.11 49.00 -5.32
C GLY A 2 -5.93 47.60 -4.75
N VAL A 3 -6.72 46.65 -5.24
CA VAL A 3 -6.54 45.22 -4.95
C VAL A 3 -5.43 44.71 -5.88
N PRO A 4 -4.37 44.03 -5.38
CA PRO A 4 -3.40 43.42 -6.27
C PRO A 4 -4.03 42.20 -6.96
N ASN A 5 -4.01 42.19 -8.30
CA ASN A 5 -4.29 41.02 -9.11
C ASN A 5 -3.07 40.08 -9.07
N TYR A 6 -3.18 38.96 -8.34
CA TYR A 6 -2.21 37.88 -8.41
C TYR A 6 -2.56 36.94 -9.58
N ASN A 7 -2.23 37.35 -10.80
CA ASN A 7 -2.12 36.45 -11.94
C ASN A 7 -0.69 35.93 -12.04
N SER A 8 -0.26 35.15 -11.06
CA SER A 8 0.98 34.37 -11.19
C SER A 8 0.62 33.02 -11.79
N PRO A 9 1.16 32.62 -12.96
CA PRO A 9 0.97 31.27 -13.46
C PRO A 9 1.55 30.30 -12.42
N LEU A 10 0.77 29.29 -12.04
CA LEU A 10 1.24 28.19 -11.21
C LEU A 10 2.39 27.50 -11.94
N VAL A 11 3.63 27.87 -11.60
CA VAL A 11 4.82 27.15 -12.01
C VAL A 11 4.83 25.87 -11.17
N ALA A 12 4.46 24.75 -11.79
CA ALA A 12 4.61 23.45 -11.18
C ALA A 12 6.11 23.17 -11.01
N LEU A 13 6.61 23.30 -9.77
CA LEU A 13 7.97 22.96 -9.41
C LEU A 13 8.12 21.43 -9.46
N ASN A 14 8.99 20.94 -10.34
CA ASN A 14 9.44 19.55 -10.36
C ASN A 14 9.92 19.16 -8.94
N GLY A 15 9.17 18.30 -8.25
CA GLY A 15 9.47 17.86 -6.88
C GLY A 15 8.53 18.38 -5.79
N GLN A 16 7.45 19.07 -6.15
CA GLN A 16 6.32 19.29 -5.24
C GLN A 16 5.27 18.17 -5.42
N GLY A 17 4.89 17.54 -4.32
CA GLY A 17 3.83 16.54 -4.31
C GLY A 17 3.93 15.58 -3.13
N SER A 18 2.81 14.97 -2.79
CA SER A 18 2.72 13.88 -1.83
C SER A 18 2.30 12.60 -2.54
N ALA A 19 3.00 11.51 -2.26
CA ALA A 19 2.63 10.18 -2.71
C ALA A 19 2.54 9.25 -1.49
N THR A 20 1.45 8.50 -1.38
CA THR A 20 1.30 7.46 -0.38
C THR A 20 1.26 6.12 -1.10
N GLU A 21 2.21 5.26 -0.78
CA GLU A 21 2.33 3.91 -1.31
C GLU A 21 2.00 2.91 -0.20
N VAL A 22 1.12 1.96 -0.49
CA VAL A 22 0.78 0.88 0.43
C VAL A 22 1.27 -0.42 -0.17
N ARG A 23 2.09 -1.17 0.59
CA ARG A 23 2.65 -2.44 0.17
C ARG A 23 2.29 -3.52 1.17
N ALA A 24 1.58 -4.54 0.69
CA ALA A 24 1.40 -5.77 1.45
C ALA A 24 2.75 -6.50 1.54
N GLU A 25 3.11 -6.93 2.74
CA GLU A 25 4.31 -7.70 2.97
C GLU A 25 4.13 -9.16 2.51
N PRO A 26 5.22 -9.84 2.09
CA PRO A 26 5.11 -11.20 1.55
C PRO A 26 4.70 -12.23 2.61
N LEU A 27 4.89 -11.92 3.90
CA LEU A 27 4.55 -12.85 4.97
C LEU A 27 3.03 -12.81 5.23
N VAL A 28 2.38 -13.89 4.81
CA VAL A 28 0.95 -14.13 5.03
C VAL A 28 0.80 -15.49 5.71
N VAL A 29 0.15 -15.49 6.87
CA VAL A 29 -0.10 -16.70 7.66
C VAL A 29 -1.59 -16.94 7.72
N SER A 30 -2.04 -18.14 7.35
CA SER A 30 -3.46 -18.51 7.41
C SER A 30 -3.65 -19.84 8.10
N ALA A 31 -4.72 -19.95 8.89
CA ALA A 31 -5.15 -21.19 9.53
C ALA A 31 -6.67 -21.32 9.37
N GLY A 32 -7.16 -22.53 9.09
CA GLY A 32 -8.57 -22.74 8.84
C GLY A 32 -9.03 -24.13 9.20
N LEU A 33 -10.34 -24.24 9.45
CA LEU A 33 -11.03 -25.50 9.71
C LEU A 33 -12.20 -25.60 8.75
N GLY A 34 -12.40 -26.79 8.19
CA GLY A 34 -13.44 -27.02 7.20
C GLY A 34 -13.92 -28.45 7.18
N LEU A 35 -15.09 -28.64 6.57
CA LEU A 35 -15.65 -29.95 6.27
C LEU A 35 -15.28 -30.31 4.85
N SER A 36 -15.30 -31.60 4.52
CA SER A 36 -15.04 -32.08 3.17
C SER A 36 -16.17 -33.01 2.76
N PHE A 37 -16.91 -32.62 1.73
CA PHE A 37 -17.98 -33.41 1.15
C PHE A 37 -17.53 -33.92 -0.21
N GLU A 38 -17.69 -35.22 -0.45
CA GLU A 38 -17.32 -35.85 -1.71
C GLU A 38 -18.56 -36.46 -2.35
N PHE A 39 -18.70 -36.24 -3.66
CA PHE A 39 -19.77 -36.83 -4.45
C PHE A 39 -19.29 -37.08 -5.88
N GLU A 40 -19.90 -38.06 -6.52
CA GLU A 40 -19.62 -38.38 -7.92
C GLU A 40 -20.60 -37.64 -8.83
N SER A 41 -20.07 -36.94 -9.84
CA SER A 41 -20.87 -36.30 -10.88
C SER A 41 -20.15 -36.41 -12.22
N TRP A 42 -20.88 -36.74 -13.29
CA TRP A 42 -20.33 -36.94 -14.63
C TRP A 42 -19.17 -37.97 -14.69
N GLY A 43 -19.23 -39.01 -13.86
CA GLY A 43 -18.18 -40.03 -13.76
C GLY A 43 -16.85 -39.50 -13.21
N ARG A 44 -16.88 -38.37 -12.49
CA ARG A 44 -15.72 -37.78 -11.81
C ARG A 44 -16.06 -37.54 -10.35
N SER A 45 -15.08 -37.76 -9.47
CA SER A 45 -15.20 -37.34 -8.08
C SER A 45 -15.05 -35.83 -7.99
N LEU A 46 -16.03 -35.20 -7.34
CA LEU A 46 -16.03 -33.79 -7.00
C LEU A 46 -16.08 -33.65 -5.48
N ARG A 47 -15.22 -32.80 -4.96
CA ARG A 47 -15.08 -32.54 -3.53
C ARG A 47 -15.29 -31.07 -3.26
N VAL A 48 -16.20 -30.78 -2.33
CA VAL A 48 -16.52 -29.44 -1.85
C VAL A 48 -16.05 -29.31 -0.42
N LYS A 49 -15.23 -28.30 -0.15
CA LYS A 49 -14.67 -28.04 1.17
C LYS A 49 -15.04 -26.65 1.65
N PRO A 50 -16.18 -26.49 2.33
CA PRO A 50 -16.45 -25.25 3.04
C PRO A 50 -15.53 -25.14 4.26
N SER A 51 -15.01 -23.95 4.50
CA SER A 51 -14.09 -23.64 5.60
C SER A 51 -14.42 -22.32 6.28
N VAL A 52 -13.93 -22.16 7.50
CA VAL A 52 -13.73 -20.87 8.15
C VAL A 52 -12.24 -20.69 8.37
N GLU A 53 -11.71 -19.56 7.93
CA GLU A 53 -10.28 -19.29 7.91
C GLU A 53 -9.96 -18.00 8.65
N TRP A 54 -8.93 -18.07 9.47
CA TRP A 54 -8.24 -16.92 10.04
C TRP A 54 -7.00 -16.61 9.21
N LEU A 55 -6.76 -15.32 8.99
CA LEU A 55 -5.65 -14.80 8.20
C LEU A 55 -4.94 -13.71 9.02
N TRP A 56 -3.63 -13.78 9.06
CA TRP A 56 -2.77 -12.68 9.49
C TRP A 56 -1.91 -12.24 8.31
N GLN A 57 -1.90 -10.94 8.04
CA GLN A 57 -1.07 -10.32 7.02
C GLN A 57 -0.41 -9.07 7.57
N GLU A 58 0.83 -8.84 7.19
CA GLU A 58 1.52 -7.59 7.50
C GLU A 58 1.43 -6.62 6.31
N SER A 59 1.27 -5.34 6.60
CA SER A 59 1.21 -4.31 5.57
C SER A 59 2.01 -3.09 6.00
N THR A 60 2.75 -2.55 5.05
CA THR A 60 3.63 -1.40 5.24
C THR A 60 3.16 -0.25 4.38
N ILE A 61 2.98 0.92 4.98
CA ILE A 61 2.66 2.16 4.28
C ILE A 61 3.89 3.02 4.26
N THR A 62 4.19 3.55 3.08
CA THR A 62 5.25 4.52 2.87
C THR A 62 4.63 5.82 2.35
N GLY A 63 4.69 6.88 3.14
CA GLY A 63 4.36 8.23 2.69
C GLY A 63 5.62 8.93 2.23
N LYS A 64 5.59 9.57 1.06
CA LYS A 64 6.68 10.40 0.52
C LYS A 64 6.13 11.77 0.21
N MET A 65 6.81 12.82 0.70
CA MET A 65 6.47 14.20 0.38
C MET A 65 7.70 14.94 -0.12
N GLY A 66 7.56 15.59 -1.26
CA GLY A 66 8.52 16.57 -1.76
C GLY A 66 7.91 17.96 -1.68
N TYR A 67 8.68 18.90 -1.13
CA TYR A 67 8.31 20.31 -1.07
C TYR A 67 9.50 21.17 -1.51
N ALA A 68 9.19 22.25 -2.25
CA ALA A 68 10.18 23.22 -2.70
C ALA A 68 9.62 24.63 -2.52
N LEU A 69 10.39 25.54 -1.96
CA LEU A 69 10.02 26.96 -1.84
C LEU A 69 10.54 27.73 -3.06
N ALA A 70 9.65 28.42 -3.79
CA ALA A 70 10.05 29.43 -4.77
C ALA A 70 9.45 30.78 -4.40
N ASN A 71 10.24 31.84 -4.56
CA ASN A 71 9.73 33.21 -4.45
C ASN A 71 8.80 33.52 -5.62
N SER A 72 7.59 34.00 -5.33
CA SER A 72 6.68 34.56 -6.33
C SER A 72 6.88 36.05 -6.58
N ASP A 73 7.55 36.78 -5.69
CA ASP A 73 7.69 38.23 -5.78
C ASP A 73 9.15 38.64 -5.55
N GLY A 74 9.72 39.36 -6.53
CA GLY A 74 11.07 39.93 -6.44
C GLY A 74 11.24 40.69 -5.13
N GLY A 75 12.20 40.23 -4.32
CA GLY A 75 12.32 40.60 -2.91
C GLY A 75 12.28 42.11 -2.66
N THR A 76 11.44 42.53 -1.71
CA THR A 76 11.58 43.84 -1.07
C THR A 76 12.96 43.92 -0.41
N ALA A 77 13.69 44.99 -0.73
CA ALA A 77 15.03 45.28 -0.23
C ALA A 77 15.09 45.14 1.31
N GLY A 78 15.68 44.05 1.78
CA GLY A 78 15.82 43.77 3.21
C GLY A 78 16.12 42.31 3.51
N ASN A 79 15.61 41.36 2.72
CA ASN A 79 15.96 39.94 2.85
C ASN A 79 15.66 39.13 1.57
N PRO A 80 16.53 39.15 0.55
CA PRO A 80 16.30 38.38 -0.67
C PRO A 80 16.53 36.89 -0.40
N LEU A 81 15.46 36.13 -0.17
CA LEU A 81 15.53 34.66 -0.34
C LEU A 81 16.01 34.37 -1.78
N PRO A 82 16.87 33.36 -2.00
CA PRO A 82 17.47 33.09 -3.30
C PRO A 82 16.39 32.94 -4.38
N SER A 83 16.52 33.74 -5.44
CA SER A 83 15.72 33.64 -6.64
C SER A 83 15.86 32.23 -7.22
N CYS A 84 14.73 31.57 -7.44
CA CYS A 84 14.66 30.31 -8.17
C CYS A 84 14.69 30.50 -9.71
N ASP A 85 15.10 31.68 -10.20
CA ASP A 85 15.26 31.92 -11.62
C ASP A 85 16.43 31.08 -12.17
N GLY A 86 16.18 30.38 -13.27
CA GLY A 86 17.11 29.40 -13.84
C GLY A 86 18.30 30.00 -14.60
N ASN A 87 18.63 31.29 -14.43
CA ASN A 87 19.54 31.99 -15.35
C ASN A 87 20.93 32.32 -14.78
N ALA A 88 21.22 32.00 -13.53
CA ALA A 88 22.59 32.03 -13.01
C ALA A 88 22.79 30.86 -12.05
N ASN A 89 23.78 30.02 -12.33
CA ASN A 89 24.31 28.93 -11.51
C ASN A 89 23.74 28.89 -10.06
N PRO A 90 22.62 28.18 -9.80
CA PRO A 90 21.75 28.54 -8.69
C PRO A 90 22.24 27.95 -7.36
N PRO A 91 22.24 28.70 -6.24
CA PRO A 91 21.97 28.08 -4.95
C PRO A 91 20.52 27.57 -5.05
N GLY A 92 20.37 26.26 -5.25
CA GLY A 92 19.07 25.65 -5.52
C GLY A 92 18.01 26.04 -4.49
N CYS A 93 16.77 26.19 -4.94
CA CYS A 93 15.62 26.43 -4.09
C CYS A 93 15.66 25.48 -2.87
N PRO A 94 15.32 25.95 -1.66
CA PRO A 94 15.18 25.07 -0.50
C PRO A 94 14.18 23.97 -0.82
N ARG A 95 14.62 22.71 -0.64
CA ARG A 95 13.80 21.52 -0.85
C ARG A 95 13.82 20.69 0.42
N ALA A 96 12.66 20.16 0.79
CA ALA A 96 12.53 19.13 1.80
C ALA A 96 11.95 17.87 1.15
N TYR A 97 12.53 16.72 1.51
CA TYR A 97 12.01 15.41 1.15
C TYR A 97 11.76 14.65 2.45
N LEU A 98 10.50 14.38 2.75
CA LEU A 98 10.09 13.60 3.91
C LEU A 98 9.65 12.23 3.43
N THR A 99 10.12 11.20 4.12
CA THR A 99 9.63 9.83 3.94
C THR A 99 9.20 9.31 5.30
N THR A 100 7.98 8.80 5.38
CA THR A 100 7.43 8.15 6.56
C THR A 100 7.09 6.70 6.23
N GLY A 101 7.24 5.81 7.20
CA GLY A 101 7.03 4.39 7.05
C GLY A 101 6.39 3.83 8.32
N SER A 102 5.34 3.03 8.17
CA SER A 102 4.71 2.35 9.30
C SER A 102 4.21 0.97 8.86
N THR A 103 4.43 -0.02 9.72
CA THR A 103 4.10 -1.42 9.47
C THR A 103 3.13 -1.90 10.53
N LYS A 104 2.05 -2.58 10.10
CA LYS A 104 1.05 -3.13 11.02
C LYS A 104 0.57 -4.50 10.54
N GLY A 105 0.40 -5.39 11.51
CA GLY A 105 -0.24 -6.69 11.31
C GLY A 105 -1.76 -6.58 11.39
N PHE A 106 -2.45 -7.19 10.42
CA PHE A 106 -3.89 -7.25 10.35
C PHE A 106 -4.38 -8.67 10.51
N HIS A 107 -5.38 -8.85 11.38
CA HIS A 107 -6.07 -10.12 11.55
C HIS A 107 -7.39 -10.09 10.81
N SER A 108 -7.74 -11.19 10.18
CA SER A 108 -8.97 -11.31 9.41
C SER A 108 -9.58 -12.68 9.62
N ILE A 109 -10.90 -12.77 9.51
CA ILE A 109 -11.61 -14.04 9.56
C ILE A 109 -12.71 -14.05 8.52
N GLY A 110 -12.99 -15.22 7.95
CA GLY A 110 -14.21 -15.39 7.20
C GLY A 110 -14.34 -16.74 6.50
N PRO A 111 -15.43 -16.91 5.75
CA PRO A 111 -15.73 -18.17 5.10
C PRO A 111 -14.85 -18.40 3.87
N GLY A 112 -14.56 -19.67 3.62
CA GLY A 112 -13.91 -20.16 2.42
C GLY A 112 -14.68 -21.32 1.80
N VAL A 113 -14.48 -21.50 0.50
CA VAL A 113 -14.91 -22.70 -0.22
C VAL A 113 -13.81 -23.12 -1.17
N GLU A 114 -13.45 -24.40 -1.14
CA GLU A 114 -12.61 -25.04 -2.15
C GLU A 114 -13.44 -26.09 -2.88
N LEU A 115 -13.45 -26.00 -4.21
CA LEU A 115 -13.97 -27.02 -5.11
C LEU A 115 -12.79 -27.76 -5.68
N GLU A 116 -12.82 -29.07 -5.63
CA GLU A 116 -11.77 -29.93 -6.14
C GLU A 116 -12.39 -31.01 -7.04
N MET A 117 -11.79 -31.22 -8.20
CA MET A 117 -12.24 -32.21 -9.18
C MET A 117 -11.06 -33.04 -9.61
N ASP A 118 -11.26 -34.35 -9.71
CA ASP A 118 -10.22 -35.24 -10.20
C ASP A 118 -9.98 -35.03 -11.69
N ALA A 119 -8.71 -34.77 -12.04
CA ALA A 119 -8.27 -34.55 -13.40
C ALA A 119 -7.75 -35.85 -14.05
N GLY A 120 -7.08 -36.70 -13.26
CA GLY A 120 -6.60 -37.99 -13.73
C GLY A 120 -5.89 -38.81 -12.65
N ARG A 121 -5.70 -40.10 -12.92
CA ARG A 121 -4.94 -41.03 -12.06
C ARG A 121 -3.90 -41.75 -12.91
N ALA A 122 -2.68 -41.86 -12.39
CA ALA A 122 -1.59 -42.63 -12.98
C ALA A 122 -0.93 -43.50 -11.90
N GLY A 123 -1.31 -44.78 -11.86
CA GLY A 123 -0.91 -45.68 -10.79
C GLY A 123 -1.34 -45.15 -9.40
N PRO A 124 -0.42 -45.04 -8.43
CA PRO A 124 -0.74 -44.56 -7.08
C PRO A 124 -0.82 -43.03 -6.99
N PHE A 125 -0.74 -42.29 -8.11
CA PHE A 125 -0.81 -40.84 -8.12
C PHE A 125 -2.15 -40.36 -8.66
N MET A 126 -2.81 -39.50 -7.88
CA MET A 126 -4.00 -38.76 -8.31
C MET A 126 -3.64 -37.29 -8.50
N LEU A 127 -4.05 -36.75 -9.63
CA LEU A 127 -4.00 -35.33 -9.93
C LEU A 127 -5.42 -34.77 -9.85
N SER A 128 -5.60 -33.79 -8.98
CA SER A 128 -6.85 -33.06 -8.85
C SER A 128 -6.63 -31.58 -9.18
N LEU A 129 -7.59 -30.97 -9.87
CA LEU A 129 -7.68 -29.53 -10.05
C LEU A 129 -8.53 -28.97 -8.93
N PHE A 130 -8.09 -27.89 -8.28
CA PHE A 130 -8.92 -27.18 -7.32
C PHE A 130 -9.07 -25.70 -7.67
N VAL A 131 -10.22 -25.16 -7.30
CA VAL A 131 -10.55 -23.73 -7.33
C VAL A 131 -11.00 -23.36 -5.93
N SER A 132 -10.44 -22.28 -5.38
CA SER A 132 -10.79 -21.79 -4.06
C SER A 132 -11.22 -20.33 -4.09
N GLY A 133 -12.15 -19.99 -3.21
CA GLY A 133 -12.60 -18.63 -2.96
C GLY A 133 -12.75 -18.42 -1.46
N GLN A 134 -12.13 -17.36 -0.95
CA GLN A 134 -12.20 -16.95 0.44
C GLN A 134 -12.63 -15.49 0.55
N PHE A 135 -13.46 -15.22 1.55
CA PHE A 135 -13.94 -13.88 1.88
C PHE A 135 -13.53 -13.59 3.32
N TYR A 136 -12.70 -12.58 3.53
CA TYR A 136 -12.21 -12.24 4.85
C TYR A 136 -12.72 -10.87 5.25
N ARG A 137 -13.09 -10.75 6.54
CA ARG A 137 -13.34 -9.48 7.20
C ARG A 137 -12.20 -9.17 8.15
N LEU A 138 -11.65 -7.96 8.07
CA LEU A 138 -10.67 -7.46 9.04
C LEU A 138 -11.28 -7.40 10.45
N LEU A 139 -10.47 -7.78 11.43
CA LEU A 139 -10.77 -7.75 12.85
C LEU A 139 -9.96 -6.64 13.52
N GLY A 140 -10.64 -5.83 14.34
CA GLY A 140 -10.00 -4.77 15.10
C GLY A 140 -9.74 -3.50 14.29
N ASP A 141 -8.65 -2.81 14.61
CA ASP A 141 -8.32 -1.51 14.06
C ASP A 141 -7.70 -1.61 12.66
N ARG A 142 -8.29 -0.87 11.72
CA ARG A 142 -7.99 -0.86 10.29
C ARG A 142 -7.09 0.30 9.86
N GLY A 143 -6.87 1.26 10.76
CA GLY A 143 -6.04 2.43 10.50
C GLY A 143 -4.57 2.13 10.67
N ILE A 144 -3.74 2.70 9.81
CA ILE A 144 -2.32 2.84 10.04
C ILE A 144 -1.96 4.30 9.81
N GLU A 145 -1.32 4.88 10.80
CA GLU A 145 -0.81 6.24 10.75
C GLU A 145 0.73 6.19 10.71
N ALA A 146 1.30 7.11 9.93
CA ALA A 146 2.72 7.29 9.78
C ALA A 146 3.00 8.80 9.83
N SER A 147 3.90 9.24 10.71
CA SER A 147 4.34 10.62 10.78
C SER A 147 5.83 10.73 10.52
N ALA A 148 6.26 11.84 9.94
CA ALA A 148 7.67 12.20 9.82
C ALA A 148 7.80 13.71 10.01
N GLN A 149 8.84 14.12 10.73
CA GLN A 149 9.22 15.52 10.87
C GLN A 149 10.54 15.74 10.17
N GLY A 150 10.73 16.90 9.58
CA GLY A 150 12.05 17.31 9.11
C GLY A 150 12.17 18.80 8.98
N GLU A 151 13.42 19.21 8.82
CA GLU A 151 13.79 20.61 8.75
C GLU A 151 14.12 20.98 7.30
N LEU A 152 13.72 22.18 6.89
CA LEU A 152 14.21 22.74 5.63
C LEU A 152 15.72 22.99 5.73
N SER A 153 16.47 22.56 4.72
CA SER A 153 17.89 22.91 4.61
C SER A 153 18.04 24.44 4.68
N PRO A 154 18.86 24.96 5.60
CA PRO A 154 19.00 26.39 5.79
C PRO A 154 19.53 27.05 4.51
N ILE A 155 18.85 28.11 4.08
CA ILE A 155 19.44 29.10 3.16
C ILE A 155 20.55 29.83 3.92
N PRO A 156 21.69 30.18 3.30
CA PRO A 156 22.65 31.06 3.94
C PRO A 156 22.04 32.46 4.15
N ASP A 157 21.54 32.64 5.37
CA ASP A 157 21.36 33.87 6.16
C ASP A 157 20.19 34.85 5.84
N PRO A 158 19.31 35.15 6.82
CA PRO A 158 19.03 34.40 8.04
C PRO A 158 18.03 33.27 7.74
N PRO A 159 18.36 32.00 7.99
CA PRO A 159 17.41 30.92 7.81
C PRO A 159 16.48 30.89 9.03
N ALA A 160 15.19 31.15 8.83
CA ALA A 160 14.21 30.51 9.70
C ALA A 160 14.16 29.04 9.28
N SER A 161 14.70 28.13 10.11
CA SER A 161 14.35 26.71 10.00
C SER A 161 12.84 26.62 10.23
N ALA A 162 12.09 26.23 9.20
CA ALA A 162 10.69 25.89 9.38
C ALA A 162 10.62 24.37 9.55
N ASP A 163 10.01 23.95 10.66
CA ASP A 163 9.68 22.55 10.89
C ASP A 163 8.56 22.16 9.92
N ILE A 164 8.75 21.03 9.24
CA ILE A 164 7.75 20.47 8.34
C ILE A 164 7.33 19.11 8.89
N ASP A 165 6.05 18.99 9.18
CA ASP A 165 5.41 17.74 9.58
C ASP A 165 4.69 17.10 8.38
N LEU A 166 4.93 15.81 8.17
CA LEU A 166 4.19 14.94 7.27
C LEU A 166 3.38 13.96 8.11
N LEU A 167 2.05 14.03 8.00
CA LEU A 167 1.12 13.04 8.54
C LEU A 167 0.46 12.28 7.38
N SER A 168 0.66 10.97 7.33
CA SER A 168 0.03 10.09 6.35
C SER A 168 -0.81 9.04 7.07
N GLY A 169 -2.10 8.96 6.74
CA GLY A 169 -3.01 7.93 7.23
C GLY A 169 -3.50 7.07 6.08
N TYR A 170 -3.69 5.78 6.35
CA TYR A 170 -4.36 4.85 5.45
C TYR A 170 -5.32 3.99 6.26
N GLU A 171 -6.50 3.76 5.70
CA GLU A 171 -7.49 2.86 6.27
C GLU A 171 -7.75 1.73 5.28
N MET A 172 -7.55 0.49 5.76
CA MET A 172 -7.75 -0.68 4.93
C MET A 172 -9.24 -1.01 4.78
N ASP A 173 -9.63 -1.42 3.57
CA ASP A 173 -11.00 -1.87 3.31
C ASP A 173 -11.34 -3.07 4.21
N PRO A 174 -12.52 -3.06 4.85
CA PRO A 174 -12.86 -4.05 5.88
C PRO A 174 -13.03 -5.46 5.30
N TRP A 175 -13.23 -5.57 4.00
CA TRP A 175 -13.43 -6.83 3.28
C TRP A 175 -12.36 -7.00 2.21
N HIS A 176 -11.77 -8.18 2.16
CA HIS A 176 -10.91 -8.59 1.06
C HIS A 176 -11.21 -10.03 0.67
N TYR A 177 -10.92 -10.33 -0.59
CA TYR A 177 -11.20 -11.61 -1.20
C TYR A 177 -9.92 -12.24 -1.73
N ARG A 178 -9.83 -13.55 -1.61
CA ARG A 178 -8.74 -14.35 -2.19
C ARG A 178 -9.37 -15.41 -3.06
N THR A 179 -8.81 -15.59 -4.25
CA THR A 179 -9.21 -16.66 -5.17
C THR A 179 -7.97 -17.39 -5.64
N GLY A 180 -8.05 -18.70 -5.72
CA GLY A 180 -6.94 -19.54 -6.14
C GLY A 180 -7.38 -20.61 -7.11
N VAL A 181 -6.48 -20.97 -8.03
CA VAL A 181 -6.58 -22.19 -8.82
C VAL A 181 -5.27 -22.96 -8.65
N GLY A 182 -5.34 -24.27 -8.59
CA GLY A 182 -4.14 -25.07 -8.42
C GLY A 182 -4.34 -26.53 -8.71
N LEU A 183 -3.20 -27.24 -8.74
CA LEU A 183 -3.14 -28.68 -8.91
C LEU A 183 -2.72 -29.31 -7.59
N ARG A 184 -3.36 -30.42 -7.23
CA ARG A 184 -3.01 -31.21 -6.05
C ARG A 184 -2.61 -32.61 -6.47
N PHE A 185 -1.40 -33.00 -6.07
CA PHE A 185 -0.89 -34.35 -6.23
C PHE A 185 -1.14 -35.11 -4.93
N ARG A 186 -1.83 -36.25 -5.02
CA ARG A 186 -2.01 -37.16 -3.90
C ARG A 186 -1.38 -38.49 -4.24
N TRP A 187 -0.55 -38.97 -3.33
CA TRP A 187 -0.08 -40.34 -3.36
C TRP A 187 -1.05 -41.19 -2.56
N MET A 188 -1.67 -42.15 -3.22
CA MET A 188 -2.58 -43.15 -2.65
C MET A 188 -2.09 -44.51 -3.12
N PRO A 189 -1.22 -45.17 -2.34
CA PRO A 189 -0.73 -46.50 -2.64
C PRO A 189 -1.81 -47.53 -2.33
N GLU A 190 -2.74 -47.69 -3.27
CA GLU A 190 -3.68 -48.82 -3.36
C GLU A 190 -3.66 -49.39 -4.78
#